data_AF-A0A432WM14-F1
#
_entry.id   AF-A0A432WM14-F1
#
_cell.length_a   1.000
_cell.length_b   1.000
_cell.length_c   1.000
_cell.angle_alpha   90.00
_cell.angle_beta   90.00
_cell.angle_gamma   90.00
#
_symmetry.space_group_name_H-M   'P 1'
#
loop_
_entity.id
_entity.type
_entity.pdbx_description
1 polymer ?
#
loop_
_entity_poly.entity_id
_entity_poly.type
_entity_poly.pdbx_seq_one_letter_code
_entity_poly.pdbx_strand_id
1 'polypeptide(L)'
;MDLGNWDSAVVKAVFITSLIAPVYFFFAAGSPSTFDQFTGYLMVVFFFYCVYLMQSVMGWAFVGFPVHWLITKYGNGRPYWYVVAVALLTVLMMIVLAHPVALIYGAAALIQAVLFRYYAYK
;
A
#
# COMPACT_ATOMS: atom_id res chain seq x y z
N MET A 1 -4.37 16.04 -19.42
CA MET A 1 -4.33 15.05 -18.34
C MET A 1 -2.92 15.06 -17.81
N ASP A 2 -2.75 15.47 -16.56
CA ASP A 2 -1.45 15.43 -15.89
C ASP A 2 -1.43 14.20 -14.98
N LEU A 3 -0.69 13.18 -15.39
CA LEU A 3 -0.47 11.96 -14.60
C LEU A 3 0.66 12.15 -13.58
N GLY A 4 1.36 13.29 -13.62
CA GLY A 4 2.56 13.51 -12.82
C GLY A 4 3.64 12.46 -13.07
N ASN A 5 4.58 12.37 -12.14
CA ASN A 5 5.63 11.34 -12.13
C ASN A 5 5.11 10.03 -11.50
N TRP A 6 4.06 9.47 -12.11
CA TRP A 6 3.31 8.33 -11.55
C TRP A 6 4.18 7.09 -11.32
N ASP A 7 5.13 6.82 -12.22
CA ASP A 7 6.06 5.70 -12.18
C ASP A 7 6.93 5.72 -10.91
N SER A 8 7.63 6.83 -10.68
CA SER A 8 8.45 7.05 -9.49
C SER A 8 7.59 7.10 -8.22
N ALA A 9 6.40 7.67 -8.32
CA ALA A 9 5.47 7.79 -7.20
C ALA A 9 4.94 6.44 -6.72
N VAL A 10 4.60 5.53 -7.65
CA VAL A 10 4.17 4.16 -7.31
C VAL A 10 5.26 3.44 -6.55
N VAL A 11 6.49 3.45 -7.06
CA VAL A 11 7.63 2.76 -6.42
C VAL A 11 7.87 3.30 -5.02
N LYS A 12 7.90 4.63 -4.85
CA LYS A 12 8.09 5.27 -3.53
C LYS A 12 6.95 4.95 -2.57
N ALA A 13 5.70 5.05 -3.02
CA ALA A 13 4.54 4.78 -2.18
C ALA A 13 4.49 3.33 -1.73
N VAL A 14 4.72 2.38 -2.64
CA VAL A 14 4.75 0.94 -2.34
C VAL A 14 5.88 0.64 -1.36
N PHE A 15 7.09 1.14 -1.62
CA PHE A 15 8.25 0.91 -0.76
C PHE A 15 8.04 1.51 0.63
N ILE A 16 7.67 2.77 0.76
CA ILE A 16 7.50 3.43 2.06
C ILE A 16 6.38 2.78 2.87
N THR A 17 5.24 2.46 2.24
CA THR A 17 4.12 1.79 2.93
C THR A 17 4.54 0.40 3.42
N SER A 18 5.35 -0.32 2.65
CA SER A 18 5.81 -1.66 3.02
C SER A 18 6.63 -1.69 4.30
N LEU A 19 7.36 -0.61 4.63
CA LEU A 19 8.24 -0.54 5.80
C LEU A 19 7.46 -0.63 7.13
N ILE A 20 6.18 -0.28 7.14
CA ILE A 20 5.35 -0.28 8.35
C ILE A 20 5.31 -1.66 8.99
N ALA A 21 5.11 -2.72 8.19
CA ALA A 21 4.96 -4.07 8.72
C ALA A 21 6.28 -4.66 9.27
N PRO A 22 7.44 -4.59 8.59
CA PRO A 22 8.72 -4.98 9.16
C PRO A 22 9.08 -4.18 10.42
N VAL A 23 8.85 -2.86 10.43
CA VAL A 23 9.12 -2.03 11.62
C VAL A 23 8.25 -2.48 12.80
N TYR A 24 6.96 -2.70 12.57
CA TYR A 24 6.06 -3.22 13.60
C TYR A 24 6.48 -4.62 14.07
N PHE A 25 6.86 -5.50 13.15
CA PHE A 25 7.33 -6.85 13.46
C PHE A 25 8.56 -6.82 14.37
N PHE A 26 9.60 -6.04 14.05
CA PHE A 26 10.78 -5.93 14.90
C PHE A 26 10.46 -5.30 16.26
N PHE A 27 9.56 -4.32 16.30
CA PHE A 27 9.10 -3.74 17.56
C PHE A 27 8.38 -4.76 18.44
N ALA A 28 7.49 -5.58 17.86
CA ALA A 28 6.70 -6.57 18.58
C ALA A 28 7.49 -7.83 18.95
N ALA A 29 8.41 -8.27 18.09
CA ALA A 29 9.22 -9.47 18.28
C ALA A 29 10.47 -9.22 19.15
N GLY A 30 10.84 -7.96 19.38
CA GLY A 30 12.02 -7.58 20.15
C GLY A 30 13.35 -7.87 19.44
N SER A 31 14.47 -7.66 20.13
CA SER A 31 15.79 -7.94 19.56
C SER A 31 16.05 -9.45 19.54
N PRO A 32 16.53 -10.02 18.41
CA PRO A 32 16.97 -11.40 18.39
C PRO A 32 18.16 -11.58 19.34
N SER A 33 18.12 -12.65 20.13
CA SER A 33 19.16 -13.01 21.10
C SER A 33 20.14 -14.05 20.57
N THR A 34 19.79 -14.74 19.49
CA THR A 34 20.59 -15.77 18.83
C THR A 34 20.64 -15.55 17.32
N PHE A 35 21.66 -16.12 16.68
CA PHE A 35 21.79 -16.07 15.22
C PHE A 35 20.61 -16.76 14.51
N ASP A 36 20.09 -17.85 15.07
CA ASP A 36 18.92 -18.57 14.51
C ASP A 36 17.65 -17.72 14.59
N GLN A 37 17.45 -16.95 15.67
CA GLN A 37 16.34 -16.00 15.75
C GLN A 37 16.48 -14.88 14.73
N PHE A 38 17.70 -14.37 14.53
CA PHE A 38 17.98 -13.33 13.55
C PHE A 38 17.69 -13.80 12.12
N THR A 39 18.15 -14.99 11.74
CA THR A 39 17.86 -15.57 10.42
C THR A 39 16.37 -15.85 10.24
N GLY A 40 15.68 -16.33 11.27
CA GLY A 40 14.22 -16.48 11.29
C GLY A 40 13.50 -15.16 11.02
N TYR A 41 13.93 -14.06 11.65
CA TYR A 41 13.34 -12.73 11.43
C TYR A 41 13.55 -12.24 9.99
N LEU A 42 14.74 -12.47 9.43
CA LEU A 42 15.01 -12.15 8.03
C LEU A 42 14.14 -12.95 7.07
N MET A 43 13.91 -14.24 7.33
CA MET A 43 13.03 -15.08 6.50
C MET A 43 11.58 -14.58 6.53
N VAL A 44 11.06 -14.19 7.69
CA VAL A 44 9.71 -13.63 7.84
C VAL A 44 9.58 -12.33 7.05
N VAL A 45 10.54 -11.42 7.18
CA VAL A 45 10.55 -10.14 6.45
C VAL A 45 10.67 -10.38 4.94
N PHE A 46 11.54 -11.30 4.52
CA PHE A 46 11.69 -11.66 3.10
C PHE A 46 10.38 -12.22 2.52
N PHE A 47 9.76 -13.17 3.21
CA PHE A 47 8.48 -13.74 2.79
C PHE A 47 7.37 -12.69 2.72
N PHE A 48 7.31 -11.79 3.70
CA PHE A 48 6.43 -10.63 3.68
C PHE A 48 6.62 -9.80 2.42
N TYR A 49 7.87 -9.44 2.06
CA TYR A 49 8.14 -8.66 0.85
C TYR A 49 7.72 -9.37 -0.43
N CYS A 50 7.94 -10.68 -0.55
CA CYS A 50 7.50 -11.45 -1.72
C CYS A 50 5.98 -11.36 -1.91
N VAL A 51 5.21 -11.61 -0.84
CA VAL A 51 3.74 -11.58 -0.88
C VAL A 51 3.23 -10.15 -1.10
N TYR A 52 3.80 -9.19 -0.37
CA TYR A 52 3.42 -7.78 -0.45
C TYR A 52 3.66 -7.23 -1.85
N LEU A 53 4.83 -7.45 -2.45
CA LEU A 53 5.13 -6.96 -3.80
C LEU A 53 4.18 -7.55 -4.84
N MET A 54 3.89 -8.86 -4.75
CA MET A 54 2.91 -9.50 -5.62
C MET A 54 1.53 -8.82 -5.50
N GLN A 55 1.06 -8.61 -4.27
CA GLN A 55 -0.23 -7.95 -4.01
C GLN A 55 -0.22 -6.48 -4.46
N SER A 56 0.86 -5.73 -4.24
CA SER A 56 0.99 -4.34 -4.66
C SER A 56 0.98 -4.20 -6.18
N VAL A 57 1.67 -5.08 -6.91
CA VAL A 57 1.65 -5.08 -8.38
C VAL A 57 0.24 -5.36 -8.90
N MET A 58 -0.45 -6.37 -8.36
CA MET A 58 -1.83 -6.66 -8.73
C MET A 58 -2.77 -5.50 -8.38
N GLY A 59 -2.66 -4.95 -7.17
CA GLY A 59 -3.48 -3.83 -6.72
C GLY A 59 -3.30 -2.59 -7.59
N TRP A 60 -2.07 -2.27 -8.00
CA TRP A 60 -1.81 -1.17 -8.92
C TRP A 60 -2.31 -1.44 -10.34
N ALA A 61 -2.09 -2.64 -10.86
CA ALA A 61 -2.52 -2.99 -12.22
C ALA A 61 -4.05 -2.96 -12.38
N PHE A 62 -4.79 -3.53 -11.41
CA PHE A 62 -6.24 -3.69 -11.50
C PHE A 62 -7.03 -2.51 -10.93
N VAL A 63 -6.50 -1.82 -9.91
CA VAL A 63 -7.25 -0.78 -9.19
C VAL A 63 -6.51 0.55 -9.24
N GLY A 64 -5.25 0.59 -8.78
CA GLY A 64 -4.51 1.84 -8.59
C GLY A 64 -4.38 2.69 -9.86
N PHE A 65 -3.88 2.11 -10.95
CA PHE A 65 -3.68 2.84 -12.22
C PHE A 65 -5.01 3.22 -12.89
N PRO A 66 -6.01 2.32 -13.05
CA PRO A 66 -7.32 2.70 -13.58
C PRO A 66 -8.00 3.80 -12.77
N VAL A 67 -7.94 3.73 -11.44
CA VAL A 67 -8.49 4.76 -10.55
C VAL A 67 -7.74 6.08 -10.71
N HIS A 68 -6.41 6.07 -10.71
CA HIS A 68 -5.60 7.27 -10.95
C HIS A 68 -5.95 7.94 -12.29
N TRP A 69 -6.08 7.14 -13.35
CA TRP A 69 -6.51 7.63 -14.66
C TRP A 69 -7.91 8.25 -14.63
N LEU A 70 -8.89 7.61 -13.96
CA LEU A 70 -10.24 8.18 -13.81
C LEU A 70 -10.22 9.50 -13.04
N ILE A 71 -9.45 9.58 -11.95
CA ILE A 71 -9.35 10.77 -11.11
C ILE A 71 -8.70 11.94 -11.87
N THR A 72 -7.67 11.68 -12.67
CA THR A 72 -7.01 12.72 -13.47
C THR A 72 -7.85 13.16 -14.65
N LYS A 73 -8.64 12.25 -15.24
CA LYS A 73 -9.53 12.53 -16.36
C LYS A 73 -10.78 13.32 -15.96
N TYR A 74 -11.45 12.92 -14.89
CA TYR A 74 -12.77 13.47 -14.50
C TYR A 74 -12.73 14.31 -13.23
N GLY A 75 -11.76 14.03 -12.34
CA GLY A 75 -11.66 14.64 -11.02
C GLY A 75 -10.61 15.75 -10.91
N ASN A 76 -9.98 16.15 -12.03
CA ASN A 76 -8.86 17.11 -12.07
C ASN A 76 -7.70 16.77 -11.11
N GLY A 77 -7.47 15.48 -10.84
CA GLY A 77 -6.37 15.05 -9.96
C GLY A 77 -6.53 15.43 -8.48
N ARG A 78 -7.73 15.85 -8.05
CA ARG A 78 -7.94 16.37 -6.69
C ARG A 78 -7.76 15.27 -5.63
N PRO A 79 -7.09 15.58 -4.50
CA PRO A 79 -6.71 14.58 -3.48
C PRO A 79 -7.92 13.87 -2.83
N TYR A 80 -9.06 14.55 -2.70
CA TYR A 80 -10.25 13.95 -2.07
C TYR A 80 -10.76 12.72 -2.84
N TRP A 81 -10.57 12.66 -4.16
CA TRP A 81 -11.01 11.51 -4.95
C TRP A 81 -10.21 10.24 -4.65
N TYR A 82 -8.94 10.36 -4.28
CA TYR A 82 -8.13 9.23 -3.85
C TYR A 82 -8.64 8.67 -2.52
N VAL A 83 -9.01 9.55 -1.59
CA VAL A 83 -9.60 9.16 -0.30
C VAL A 83 -10.93 8.45 -0.52
N VAL A 84 -11.81 9.01 -1.36
CA VAL A 84 -13.10 8.38 -1.70
C VAL A 84 -12.91 7.02 -2.36
N ALA A 85 -11.99 6.88 -3.31
CA ALA A 85 -11.74 5.61 -3.98
C ALA A 85 -11.24 4.53 -3.00
N VAL A 86 -10.33 4.88 -2.09
CA VAL A 86 -9.86 3.95 -1.06
C VAL A 86 -10.96 3.60 -0.06
N ALA A 87 -11.80 4.57 0.34
CA ALA A 87 -12.93 4.31 1.23
C ALA A 87 -13.92 3.33 0.59
N LEU A 88 -14.26 3.52 -0.69
CA LEU A 88 -15.12 2.60 -1.44
C LEU A 88 -14.51 1.21 -1.58
N LEU A 89 -13.21 1.12 -1.89
CA LEU A 89 -12.48 -0.15 -1.93
C LEU A 89 -12.53 -0.86 -0.56
N THR A 90 -12.35 -0.12 0.53
CA THR A 90 -12.37 -0.66 1.90
C THR A 90 -13.76 -1.19 2.25
N VAL A 91 -14.82 -0.44 1.95
CA VAL A 91 -16.20 -0.89 2.16
C VAL A 91 -16.50 -2.14 1.34
N LEU A 92 -16.07 -2.18 0.07
CA LEU A 92 -16.24 -3.36 -0.77
C LEU A 92 -15.52 -4.59 -0.17
N MET A 93 -14.27 -4.42 0.27
CA MET A 93 -13.53 -5.50 0.93
C MET A 93 -14.21 -5.95 2.23
N MET A 94 -14.77 -5.04 3.02
CA MET A 94 -15.52 -5.39 4.24
C MET A 94 -16.76 -6.24 3.92
N ILE A 95 -17.47 -5.91 2.85
CA ILE A 95 -18.65 -6.68 2.41
C ILE A 95 -18.24 -8.06 1.89
N VAL A 96 -17.18 -8.15 1.09
CA VAL A 96 -16.77 -9.40 0.43
C VAL A 96 -16.05 -10.35 1.37
N LEU A 97 -15.12 -9.84 2.19
CA LEU A 97 -14.30 -10.67 3.08
C LEU A 97 -14.98 -10.93 4.43
N ALA A 98 -15.96 -10.09 4.82
CA ALA A 98 -16.63 -10.14 6.11
C ALA A 98 -15.67 -10.23 7.32
N HIS A 99 -14.46 -9.67 7.19
CA HIS A 99 -13.39 -9.80 8.17
C HIS A 99 -12.72 -8.45 8.49
N PRO A 100 -12.39 -8.16 9.77
CA PRO A 100 -11.76 -6.89 10.17
C PRO A 100 -10.43 -6.58 9.48
N VAL A 101 -9.77 -7.61 8.93
CA VAL A 101 -8.55 -7.47 8.13
C VAL A 101 -8.73 -6.54 6.93
N ALA A 102 -9.95 -6.40 6.40
CA ALA A 102 -10.24 -5.43 5.35
C ALA A 102 -9.95 -3.98 5.78
N LEU A 103 -10.08 -3.63 7.07
CA LEU A 103 -9.70 -2.32 7.59
C LEU A 103 -8.19 -2.09 7.56
N ILE A 104 -7.41 -3.15 7.84
CA ILE A 104 -5.94 -3.09 7.78
C ILE A 104 -5.49 -2.86 6.33
N TYR A 105 -6.06 -3.61 5.39
CA TYR A 105 -5.80 -3.39 3.96
C TYR A 105 -6.25 -2.02 3.47
N GLY A 106 -7.41 -1.54 3.93
CA GLY A 106 -7.92 -0.21 3.62
C GLY A 106 -7.01 0.90 4.14
N ALA A 107 -6.52 0.78 5.38
CA ALA A 107 -5.55 1.71 5.95
C ALA A 107 -4.23 1.73 5.18
N ALA A 108 -3.69 0.56 4.83
CA ALA A 108 -2.49 0.45 4.02
C ALA A 108 -2.69 1.08 2.62
N ALA A 109 -3.83 0.81 1.98
CA ALA A 109 -4.18 1.41 0.69
C ALA A 109 -4.32 2.93 0.79
N LEU A 110 -4.82 3.46 1.90
CA LEU A 110 -4.96 4.90 2.12
C LEU A 110 -3.59 5.57 2.24
N ILE A 111 -2.70 5.01 3.06
CA ILE A 111 -1.32 5.49 3.20
C ILE A 111 -0.62 5.48 1.84
N GLN A 112 -0.75 4.37 1.11
CA GLN A 112 -0.15 4.23 -0.22
C GLN A 112 -0.73 5.24 -1.22
N ALA A 113 -2.05 5.50 -1.21
CA ALA A 113 -2.68 6.48 -2.09
C ALA A 113 -2.27 7.92 -1.78
N VAL A 114 -2.16 8.28 -0.50
CA VAL A 114 -1.70 9.61 -0.07
C VAL A 114 -0.25 9.84 -0.46
N LEU A 115 0.63 8.87 -0.18
CA LEU A 115 2.04 8.93 -0.58
C LEU A 115 2.18 8.99 -2.10
N PHE A 116 1.43 8.17 -2.84
CA PHE A 116 1.43 8.19 -4.30
C PHE A 116 1.06 9.56 -4.82
N ARG A 117 -0.06 10.14 -4.38
CA ARG A 117 -0.46 11.49 -4.82
C ARG A 117 0.68 12.46 -4.50
N TYR A 118 1.16 12.48 -3.25
CA TYR A 118 2.22 13.38 -2.84
C TYR A 118 3.43 13.32 -3.78
N TYR A 119 3.93 12.13 -4.11
CA TYR A 119 5.10 11.98 -4.99
C TYR A 119 4.81 12.19 -6.48
N ALA A 120 3.58 11.94 -6.94
CA ALA A 120 3.20 12.12 -8.33
C ALA A 120 3.17 13.60 -8.73
N TYR A 121 2.77 14.47 -7.80
CA TYR A 121 2.60 15.92 -8.02
C TYR A 121 3.45 16.78 -7.08
N LYS A 122 4.57 16.23 -6.61
CA LYS A 122 5.55 16.97 -5.82
C LYS A 122 6.26 18.00 -6.68
#